data_AF-A0A8S2YAX9-F1
#
_entry.id   AF-A0A8S2YAX9-F1
#
_cell.length_a   1.000
_cell.length_b   1.000
_cell.length_c   1.000
_cell.angle_alpha   90.00
_cell.angle_beta   90.00
_cell.angle_gamma   90.00
#
_symmetry.space_group_name_H-M   'P 1'
#
loop_
_entity.id
_entity.type
_entity.pdbx_description
1 polymer ?
#
loop_
_entity_poly.entity_id
_entity_poly.type
_entity_poly.pdbx_seq_one_letter_code
_entity_poly.pdbx_strand_id
1 'polypeptide(L)'
;LSSISGIGLVYLTLGKFIDIAAMPIVGYLPFAIIITGYFGKVKYGPIPVGIVAMLAGTALAWATSANMGENVRDAAKLVRWYPPVFPVGNMFRNMAKISPYISTTISTAISIAVGTIQCVESARRAGDFYPTRESMFADGFAFLLGILPVVAEWGQGTIVSGISSAYQSIANQSFTDEIKEGIAGFHYNGLVSFAGGSLLQCIFLTVIMMHMIDRKWLPAVFWSVLAAVFAFFGLINSSAVGVLYRENEDTGWKFTTAFGMLAVLFLLFEFLQRRTGWKSQKLSQ
;
A
#
# COMPACT_ATOMS: atom_id res chain seq x y z
N LEU A 1 12.05 -9.11 17.52
CA LEU A 1 12.35 -8.31 16.31
C LEU A 1 13.04 -9.09 15.18
N SER A 2 13.97 -10.02 15.46
CA SER A 2 14.68 -10.81 14.42
C SER A 2 13.75 -11.63 13.51
N SER A 3 12.69 -12.23 14.06
CA SER A 3 11.70 -12.99 13.29
C SER A 3 10.91 -12.14 12.29
N ILE A 4 10.53 -10.91 12.66
CA ILE A 4 9.77 -9.98 11.80
C ILE A 4 10.67 -9.42 10.69
N SER A 5 11.93 -9.12 11.00
CA SER A 5 12.94 -8.72 10.01
C SER A 5 13.17 -9.81 8.97
N GLY A 6 13.21 -11.08 9.39
CA GLY A 6 13.34 -12.23 8.48
C GLY A 6 12.18 -12.36 7.49
N ILE A 7 10.93 -12.18 7.93
CA ILE A 7 9.76 -12.19 7.03
C ILE A 7 9.83 -11.03 6.04
N GLY A 8 10.17 -9.82 6.51
CA GLY A 8 10.33 -8.66 5.63
C GLY A 8 11.43 -8.86 4.59
N LEU A 9 12.58 -9.39 5.00
CA LEU A 9 13.69 -9.66 4.08
C LEU A 9 13.30 -10.74 3.06
N VAL A 10 12.75 -11.87 3.50
CA VAL A 10 12.41 -12.96 2.58
C VAL A 10 11.26 -12.62 1.65
N TYR A 11 10.21 -11.96 2.13
CA TYR A 11 9.02 -11.71 1.32
C TYR A 11 9.14 -10.45 0.46
N LEU A 12 9.80 -9.40 0.96
CA LEU A 12 9.90 -8.11 0.25
C LEU A 12 11.18 -7.96 -0.56
N THR A 13 12.29 -8.62 -0.20
CA THR A 13 13.57 -8.39 -0.89
C THR A 13 13.92 -9.46 -1.92
N LEU A 14 13.63 -10.74 -1.68
CA LEU A 14 14.09 -11.84 -2.54
C LEU A 14 13.55 -11.75 -3.98
N GLY A 15 12.25 -11.49 -4.14
CA GLY A 15 11.66 -11.29 -5.47
C GLY A 15 12.20 -10.05 -6.18
N LYS A 16 12.32 -8.94 -5.46
CA LYS A 16 12.83 -7.67 -6.01
C LYS A 16 14.32 -7.73 -6.36
N PHE A 17 15.08 -8.59 -5.71
CA PHE A 17 16.49 -8.81 -6.05
C PHE A 17 16.66 -9.45 -7.43
N ILE A 18 15.73 -10.35 -7.81
CA ILE A 18 15.69 -10.97 -9.14
C ILE A 18 15.33 -9.92 -10.19
N ASP A 19 14.34 -9.06 -9.92
CA ASP A 19 13.95 -7.96 -10.80
C ASP A 19 15.11 -6.95 -11.02
N ILE A 20 15.86 -6.63 -9.95
CA ILE A 20 17.06 -5.78 -10.01
C ILE A 20 18.14 -6.42 -10.89
N ALA A 21 18.31 -7.74 -10.82
CA ALA A 21 19.26 -8.46 -11.66
C ALA A 21 18.84 -8.46 -13.15
N ALA A 22 17.54 -8.38 -13.44
CA ALA A 22 17.03 -8.31 -14.81
C ALA A 22 17.25 -6.94 -15.47
N MET A 23 17.18 -5.84 -14.71
CA MET A 23 17.47 -4.48 -15.18
C MET A 23 18.55 -3.80 -14.30
N PRO A 24 19.82 -4.24 -14.42
CA PRO A 24 20.87 -3.88 -13.48
C PRO A 24 21.20 -2.38 -13.46
N ILE A 25 21.09 -1.70 -14.60
CA ILE A 25 21.38 -0.26 -14.71
C ILE A 25 20.42 0.57 -13.86
N VAL A 26 19.13 0.20 -13.84
CA VAL A 26 18.09 0.92 -13.10
C VAL A 26 18.04 0.48 -11.63
N GLY A 27 18.32 -0.80 -11.36
CA GLY A 27 18.18 -1.39 -10.02
C GLY A 27 19.39 -1.26 -9.10
N TYR A 28 20.63 -1.34 -9.62
CA TYR A 28 21.82 -1.31 -8.75
C TYR A 28 22.13 0.05 -8.16
N LEU A 29 21.79 1.17 -8.83
CA LEU A 29 22.05 2.49 -8.29
C LEU A 29 21.19 2.79 -7.04
N PRO A 30 19.84 2.62 -7.06
CA PRO A 30 19.02 2.75 -5.84
C PRO A 30 19.47 1.80 -4.72
N PHE A 31 19.82 0.56 -5.08
CA PHE A 31 20.31 -0.42 -4.12
C PHE A 31 21.61 0.03 -3.44
N ALA A 32 22.57 0.54 -4.21
CA ALA A 32 23.82 1.09 -3.69
C ALA A 32 23.58 2.30 -2.79
N ILE A 33 22.67 3.21 -3.14
CA ILE A 33 22.28 4.37 -2.33
C ILE A 33 21.69 3.91 -0.99
N ILE A 34 20.81 2.90 -0.99
CA ILE A 34 20.22 2.37 0.25
C ILE A 34 21.29 1.74 1.13
N ILE A 35 22.17 0.90 0.57
CA ILE A 35 23.24 0.25 1.35
C ILE A 35 24.21 1.28 1.94
N THR A 36 24.68 2.23 1.13
CA THR A 36 25.63 3.24 1.58
C THR A 36 25.00 4.24 2.57
N GLY A 37 23.72 4.57 2.42
CA GLY A 37 23.01 5.44 3.34
C GLY A 37 22.68 4.78 4.69
N TYR A 38 22.16 3.56 4.70
CA TYR A 38 21.77 2.86 5.95
C TYR A 38 22.94 2.15 6.64
N PHE A 39 23.80 1.44 5.89
CA PHE A 39 24.92 0.67 6.45
C PHE A 39 26.25 1.42 6.37
N GLY A 40 26.46 2.20 5.29
CA GLY A 40 27.68 2.98 5.10
C GLY A 40 27.73 4.30 5.87
N LYS A 41 26.66 4.68 6.60
CA LYS A 41 26.51 5.97 7.32
C LYS A 41 26.74 7.21 6.45
N VAL A 42 26.60 7.08 5.12
CA VAL A 42 26.69 8.21 4.19
C VAL A 42 25.45 9.08 4.36
N LYS A 43 25.65 10.35 4.73
CA LYS A 43 24.56 11.31 4.91
C LYS A 43 24.24 12.00 3.59
N TYR A 44 23.09 11.69 3.00
CA TYR A 44 22.56 12.35 1.81
C TYR A 44 21.83 13.66 2.14
N GLY A 45 22.47 14.53 2.93
CA GLY A 45 21.87 15.78 3.40
C GLY A 45 20.67 15.57 4.34
N PRO A 46 19.67 16.46 4.34
CA PRO A 46 18.50 16.39 5.23
C PRO A 46 17.41 15.41 4.76
N ILE A 47 17.59 14.77 3.60
CA ILE A 47 16.56 13.95 2.96
C ILE A 47 16.72 12.49 3.43
N PRO A 48 15.62 11.80 3.80
CA PRO A 48 15.65 10.37 4.09
C PRO A 48 16.26 9.56 2.93
N VAL A 49 17.16 8.64 3.26
CA VAL A 49 17.91 7.79 2.30
C VAL A 49 16.98 7.09 1.30
N GLY A 50 15.82 6.60 1.76
CA GLY A 50 14.85 5.93 0.89
C GLY A 50 14.27 6.83 -0.21
N ILE A 51 14.06 8.12 0.07
CA ILE A 51 13.55 9.08 -0.92
C ILE A 51 14.61 9.34 -1.99
N VAL A 52 15.87 9.47 -1.59
CA VAL A 52 16.99 9.66 -2.51
C VAL A 52 17.13 8.47 -3.46
N ALA A 53 17.02 7.24 -2.93
CA ALA A 53 17.07 6.03 -3.74
C ALA A 53 15.88 5.93 -4.72
N MET A 54 14.68 6.30 -4.27
CA MET A 54 13.48 6.29 -5.10
C MET A 54 13.60 7.25 -6.29
N LEU A 55 13.99 8.51 -6.03
CA LEU A 55 14.17 9.53 -7.07
C LEU A 55 15.25 9.14 -8.08
N ALA A 56 16.37 8.59 -7.61
CA ALA A 56 17.44 8.13 -8.49
C ALA A 56 17.00 6.97 -9.40
N GLY A 57 16.24 6.01 -8.85
CA GLY A 57 15.70 4.89 -9.63
C GLY A 57 14.68 5.33 -10.67
N THR A 58 13.77 6.23 -10.31
CA THR A 58 12.77 6.79 -11.23
C THR A 58 13.46 7.56 -12.37
N ALA A 59 14.44 8.42 -12.07
CA ALA A 59 15.14 9.18 -13.10
C ALA A 59 15.86 8.27 -14.12
N LEU A 60 16.51 7.21 -13.64
CA LEU A 60 17.19 6.24 -14.52
C LEU A 60 16.23 5.42 -15.38
N ALA A 61 15.09 5.01 -14.81
CA ALA A 61 14.07 4.25 -15.55
C ALA A 61 13.53 5.03 -16.75
N TRP A 62 13.35 6.35 -16.59
CA TRP A 62 12.93 7.23 -17.68
C TRP A 62 14.04 7.48 -18.70
N ALA A 63 15.29 7.54 -18.27
CA ALA A 63 16.44 7.76 -19.16
C ALA A 63 16.77 6.54 -20.06
N THR A 64 16.36 5.33 -19.68
CA THR A 64 16.70 4.08 -20.38
C THR A 64 15.59 3.56 -21.32
N SER A 65 14.59 4.40 -21.65
CA SER A 65 13.49 4.11 -22.59
C SER A 65 12.73 2.80 -22.35
N ALA A 66 12.67 2.29 -21.11
CA ALA A 66 11.89 1.11 -20.74
C ALA A 66 10.36 1.33 -20.76
N ASN A 67 9.88 2.49 -21.23
CA ASN A 67 8.48 2.88 -21.28
C ASN A 67 8.05 3.18 -22.71
N MET A 68 7.33 2.24 -23.33
CA MET A 68 6.65 2.45 -24.61
C MET A 68 5.28 3.05 -24.34
N GLY A 69 5.07 4.30 -24.77
CA GLY A 69 3.81 5.04 -24.62
C GLY A 69 2.59 4.42 -25.33
N GLU A 70 2.78 3.35 -26.10
CA GLU A 70 1.74 2.66 -26.85
C GLU A 70 0.90 1.72 -25.97
N ASN A 71 1.53 0.98 -25.04
CA ASN A 71 0.85 0.10 -24.07
C ASN A 71 -0.05 0.85 -23.07
N VAL A 72 0.14 2.17 -22.98
CA VAL A 72 -0.62 3.10 -22.12
C VAL A 72 -1.96 3.50 -22.76
N ARG A 73 -2.03 3.43 -24.10
CA ARG A 73 -3.12 3.98 -24.92
C ARG A 73 -4.35 3.07 -25.01
N ASP A 74 -4.15 1.76 -24.95
CA ASP A 74 -5.23 0.76 -25.00
C ASP A 74 -6.02 0.70 -23.68
N ALA A 75 -5.33 0.79 -22.54
CA ALA A 75 -5.92 0.72 -21.20
C ALA A 75 -6.89 1.88 -20.84
N ALA A 76 -6.97 2.93 -21.65
CA ALA A 76 -7.71 4.17 -21.38
C ALA A 76 -9.24 4.07 -21.53
N LYS A 77 -9.77 3.04 -22.18
CA LYS A 77 -11.20 2.99 -22.56
C LYS A 77 -12.18 2.54 -21.45
N LEU A 78 -11.72 2.27 -20.23
CA LEU A 78 -12.40 1.28 -19.35
C LEU A 78 -12.70 1.71 -17.89
N VAL A 79 -12.82 3.02 -17.60
CA VAL A 79 -12.91 3.53 -16.22
C VAL A 79 -14.36 3.76 -15.73
N ARG A 80 -14.74 3.20 -14.55
CA ARG A 80 -16.04 3.39 -13.86
C ARG A 80 -15.88 3.46 -12.32
N TRP A 81 -16.83 4.10 -11.63
CA TRP A 81 -16.91 4.15 -10.15
C TRP A 81 -17.23 2.76 -9.55
N TYR A 82 -16.59 2.40 -8.43
CA TYR A 82 -16.87 1.14 -7.73
C TYR A 82 -17.09 1.36 -6.22
N PRO A 83 -18.28 1.01 -5.68
CA PRO A 83 -18.49 0.99 -4.24
C PRO A 83 -17.74 -0.18 -3.59
N PRO A 84 -17.32 -0.07 -2.30
CA PRO A 84 -16.73 -1.18 -1.57
C PRO A 84 -17.76 -2.30 -1.39
N VAL A 85 -17.60 -3.39 -2.14
CA VAL A 85 -18.43 -4.58 -1.99
C VAL A 85 -17.69 -5.55 -1.07
N PHE A 86 -18.29 -5.90 0.05
CA PHE A 86 -17.77 -6.94 0.94
C PHE A 86 -18.36 -8.30 0.51
N PRO A 87 -17.61 -9.19 -0.14
CA PRO A 87 -18.13 -10.46 -0.64
C PRO A 87 -18.17 -11.52 0.47
N VAL A 88 -18.73 -11.19 1.65
CA VAL A 88 -18.75 -12.07 2.83
C VAL A 88 -19.36 -13.43 2.51
N GLY A 89 -20.47 -13.45 1.76
CA GLY A 89 -21.13 -14.70 1.35
C GLY A 89 -20.29 -15.57 0.40
N ASN A 90 -19.48 -14.96 -0.46
CA ASN A 90 -18.64 -15.69 -1.41
C ASN A 90 -17.34 -16.20 -0.76
N MET A 91 -16.89 -15.58 0.33
CA MET A 91 -15.72 -16.02 1.09
C MET A 91 -15.99 -17.37 1.78
N PHE A 92 -17.13 -17.51 2.46
CA PHE A 92 -17.49 -18.75 3.15
C PHE A 92 -17.88 -19.89 2.18
N ARG A 93 -18.46 -19.57 1.01
CA ARG A 93 -18.78 -20.57 -0.02
C ARG A 93 -17.55 -21.20 -0.65
N ASN A 94 -16.45 -20.46 -0.76
CA ASN A 94 -15.20 -20.91 -1.37
C ASN A 94 -14.15 -21.32 -0.34
N MET A 95 -14.55 -21.69 0.89
CA MET A 95 -13.63 -21.99 1.98
C MET A 95 -12.66 -23.15 1.68
N ALA A 96 -13.05 -24.07 0.80
CA ALA A 96 -12.18 -25.12 0.29
C ALA A 96 -10.94 -24.60 -0.47
N LYS A 97 -11.01 -23.42 -1.09
CA LYS A 97 -9.87 -22.76 -1.75
C LYS A 97 -9.02 -21.94 -0.78
N ILE A 98 -9.60 -21.57 0.37
CA ILE A 98 -8.95 -20.77 1.42
C ILE A 98 -8.19 -21.67 2.41
N SER A 99 -8.65 -22.91 2.60
CA SER A 99 -8.11 -23.85 3.58
C SER A 99 -6.57 -24.03 3.55
N PRO A 100 -5.87 -24.03 2.40
CA PRO A 100 -4.42 -24.18 2.38
C PRO A 100 -3.69 -22.96 2.97
N TYR A 101 -4.31 -21.77 2.91
CA TYR A 101 -3.73 -20.51 3.39
C TYR A 101 -4.00 -20.24 4.86
N ILE A 102 -4.90 -21.01 5.51
CA ILE A 102 -5.25 -20.82 6.92
C ILE A 102 -4.03 -21.05 7.82
N SER A 103 -3.24 -22.08 7.55
CA SER A 103 -2.05 -22.39 8.35
C SER A 103 -1.04 -21.25 8.33
N THR A 104 -0.73 -20.73 7.13
CA THR A 104 0.18 -19.59 6.96
C THR A 104 -0.39 -18.33 7.61
N THR A 105 -1.68 -18.04 7.41
CA THR A 105 -2.35 -16.88 8.01
C THR A 105 -2.31 -16.91 9.53
N ILE A 106 -2.59 -18.06 10.15
CA ILE A 106 -2.54 -18.22 11.61
C ILE A 106 -1.11 -18.01 12.11
N SER A 107 -0.11 -18.57 11.44
CA SER A 107 1.30 -18.40 11.81
C SER A 107 1.74 -16.93 11.75
N THR A 108 1.37 -16.23 10.68
CA THR A 108 1.65 -14.80 10.53
C THR A 108 0.92 -13.98 11.60
N ALA A 109 -0.35 -14.28 11.90
CA ALA A 109 -1.13 -13.57 12.92
C ALA A 109 -0.52 -13.73 14.32
N ILE A 110 -0.06 -14.93 14.70
CA ILE A 110 0.65 -15.16 15.96
C ILE A 110 1.95 -14.36 16.00
N SER A 111 2.70 -14.32 14.89
CA SER A 111 3.95 -13.58 14.80
C SER A 111 3.76 -12.06 14.98
N ILE A 112 2.69 -11.51 14.41
CA ILE A 112 2.31 -10.09 14.58
C ILE A 112 1.92 -9.84 16.05
N ALA A 113 1.06 -10.68 16.64
CA ALA A 113 0.63 -10.54 18.03
C ALA A 113 1.82 -10.57 19.01
N VAL A 114 2.76 -11.49 18.83
CA VAL A 114 4.01 -11.55 19.63
C VAL A 114 4.85 -10.29 19.41
N GLY A 115 4.92 -9.78 18.18
CA GLY A 115 5.58 -8.51 17.87
C GLY A 115 5.01 -7.34 18.66
N THR A 116 3.68 -7.20 18.69
CA THR A 116 2.99 -6.14 19.41
C THR A 116 3.22 -6.24 20.92
N ILE A 117 3.22 -7.45 21.49
CA ILE A 117 3.57 -7.67 22.91
C ILE A 117 5.03 -7.26 23.19
N GLN A 118 5.98 -7.58 22.30
CA GLN A 118 7.38 -7.17 22.44
C GLN A 118 7.54 -5.64 22.40
N CYS A 119 6.76 -4.95 21.58
CA CYS A 119 6.74 -3.49 21.52
C CYS A 119 6.16 -2.86 22.80
N VAL A 120 5.09 -3.44 23.36
CA VAL A 120 4.50 -2.97 24.61
C VAL A 120 5.46 -3.20 25.79
N GLU A 121 6.14 -4.35 25.83
CA GLU A 121 7.11 -4.66 26.88
C GLU A 121 8.38 -3.79 26.78
N SER A 122 8.83 -3.48 25.55
CA SER A 122 9.96 -2.56 25.35
C SER A 122 9.61 -1.13 25.75
N ALA A 123 8.40 -0.67 25.45
CA ALA A 123 7.88 0.62 25.92
C ALA A 123 7.80 0.66 27.46
N ARG A 124 7.28 -0.40 28.10
CA ARG A 124 7.22 -0.51 29.57
C ARG A 124 8.60 -0.42 30.21
N ARG A 125 9.62 -1.03 29.60
CA ARG A 125 11.02 -0.91 30.07
C ARG A 125 11.60 0.48 29.90
N ALA A 126 11.12 1.26 28.91
CA ALA A 126 11.48 2.65 28.72
C ALA A 126 10.69 3.62 29.62
N GLY A 127 9.76 3.11 30.45
CA GLY A 127 8.94 3.89 31.37
C GLY A 127 7.58 4.31 30.83
N ASP A 128 7.19 3.85 29.63
CA ASP A 128 5.91 4.18 29.00
C ASP A 128 4.93 3.00 29.08
N PHE A 129 3.76 3.23 29.69
CA PHE A 129 2.80 2.17 30.01
C PHE A 129 1.62 2.19 29.04
N TYR A 130 1.56 1.16 28.19
CA TYR A 130 0.44 0.91 27.30
C TYR A 130 -0.35 -0.33 27.75
N PRO A 131 -1.68 -0.26 27.82
CA PRO A 131 -2.50 -1.41 28.15
C PRO A 131 -2.54 -2.36 26.94
N THR A 132 -2.14 -3.61 27.18
CA THR A 132 -1.78 -4.56 26.12
C THR A 132 -2.98 -4.99 25.28
N ARG A 133 -4.17 -5.11 25.88
CA ARG A 133 -5.38 -5.59 25.19
C ARG A 133 -5.86 -4.58 24.15
N GLU A 134 -5.97 -3.33 24.56
CA GLU A 134 -6.38 -2.19 23.75
C GLU A 134 -5.38 -1.95 22.62
N SER A 135 -4.08 -2.04 22.93
CA SER A 135 -3.01 -1.95 21.93
C SER A 135 -3.11 -3.05 20.87
N MET A 136 -3.37 -4.30 21.28
CA MET A 136 -3.57 -5.42 20.35
C MET A 136 -4.82 -5.27 19.49
N PHE A 137 -5.93 -4.77 20.06
CA PHE A 137 -7.14 -4.52 19.27
C PHE A 137 -6.92 -3.41 18.24
N ALA A 138 -6.27 -2.31 18.63
CA ALA A 138 -5.95 -1.21 17.73
C ALA A 138 -5.04 -1.66 16.59
N ASP A 139 -4.00 -2.43 16.89
CA ASP A 139 -3.08 -3.02 15.92
C ASP A 139 -3.81 -3.92 14.90
N GLY A 140 -4.66 -4.83 15.38
CA GLY A 140 -5.46 -5.69 14.51
C GLY A 140 -6.39 -4.92 13.57
N PHE A 141 -7.06 -3.87 14.06
CA PHE A 141 -7.92 -3.02 13.23
C PHE A 141 -7.12 -2.22 12.20
N ALA A 142 -5.96 -1.68 12.59
CA ALA A 142 -5.10 -0.96 11.67
C ALA A 142 -4.55 -1.90 10.57
N PHE A 143 -4.18 -3.13 10.94
CA PHE A 143 -3.74 -4.17 10.00
C PHE A 143 -4.84 -4.53 8.98
N LEU A 144 -6.10 -4.69 9.42
CA LEU A 144 -7.20 -5.02 8.52
C LEU A 144 -7.40 -3.98 7.40
N LEU A 145 -7.15 -2.70 7.67
CA LEU A 145 -7.21 -1.65 6.65
C LEU A 145 -5.93 -1.56 5.83
N GLY A 146 -4.77 -1.68 6.48
CA GLY A 146 -3.47 -1.63 5.82
C GLY A 146 -3.25 -2.79 4.85
N ILE A 147 -3.81 -3.97 5.11
CA ILE A 147 -3.60 -5.13 4.25
C ILE A 147 -4.38 -5.05 2.92
N LEU A 148 -5.42 -4.21 2.83
CA LEU A 148 -6.31 -4.17 1.65
C LEU A 148 -5.56 -3.89 0.33
N PRO A 149 -4.70 -2.86 0.23
CA PRO A 149 -3.97 -2.57 -1.01
C PRO A 149 -2.98 -3.68 -1.37
N VAL A 150 -2.36 -4.32 -0.36
CA VAL A 150 -1.38 -5.40 -0.56
C VAL A 150 -2.06 -6.67 -1.07
N VAL A 151 -3.23 -7.00 -0.53
CA VAL A 151 -4.05 -8.11 -1.04
C VAL A 151 -4.55 -7.82 -2.46
N ALA A 152 -4.89 -6.56 -2.75
CA ALA A 152 -5.28 -6.16 -4.10
C ALA A 152 -4.15 -6.30 -5.11
N GLU A 153 -2.91 -5.93 -4.75
CA GLU A 153 -1.72 -6.13 -5.57
C GLU A 153 -1.45 -7.60 -5.84
N TRP A 154 -1.43 -8.43 -4.79
CA TRP A 154 -1.24 -9.87 -4.95
C TRP A 154 -2.34 -10.50 -5.82
N GLY A 155 -3.59 -10.11 -5.60
CA GLY A 155 -4.73 -10.56 -6.37
C GLY A 155 -4.62 -10.19 -7.84
N GLN A 156 -4.30 -8.92 -8.14
CA GLN A 156 -4.05 -8.46 -9.50
C GLN A 156 -2.93 -9.27 -10.17
N GLY A 157 -1.78 -9.43 -9.50
CA GLY A 157 -0.62 -10.14 -10.06
C GLY A 157 -0.92 -11.61 -10.40
N THR A 158 -1.70 -12.27 -9.54
CA THR A 158 -2.13 -13.66 -9.76
C THR A 158 -3.11 -13.77 -10.93
N ILE A 159 -4.04 -12.83 -11.05
CA ILE A 159 -5.00 -12.76 -12.17
C ILE A 159 -4.25 -12.56 -13.48
N VAL A 160 -3.37 -11.56 -13.56
CA VAL A 160 -2.59 -11.26 -14.78
C VAL A 160 -1.75 -12.46 -15.19
N SER A 161 -0.99 -13.02 -14.26
CA SER A 161 -0.04 -14.09 -14.57
C SER A 161 -0.76 -15.39 -14.94
N GLY A 162 -1.85 -15.72 -14.23
CA GLY A 162 -2.66 -16.92 -14.50
C GLY A 162 -3.41 -16.82 -15.84
N ILE A 163 -4.01 -15.67 -16.15
CA ILE A 163 -4.74 -15.49 -17.40
C ILE A 163 -3.78 -15.32 -18.57
N SER A 164 -2.70 -14.56 -18.43
CA SER A 164 -1.72 -14.37 -19.50
C SER A 164 -1.03 -15.68 -19.90
N SER A 165 -0.72 -16.57 -18.94
CA SER A 165 -0.15 -17.88 -19.26
C SER A 165 -1.16 -18.82 -19.94
N ALA A 166 -2.44 -18.80 -19.52
CA ALA A 166 -3.50 -19.54 -20.18
C ALA A 166 -3.78 -19.04 -21.61
N TYR A 167 -3.81 -17.72 -21.84
CA TYR A 167 -4.09 -17.15 -23.17
C TYR A 167 -2.92 -17.25 -24.14
N GLN A 168 -1.68 -17.13 -23.66
CA GLN A 168 -0.50 -17.36 -24.51
C GLN A 168 -0.46 -18.79 -25.05
N SER A 169 -0.93 -19.78 -24.27
CA SER A 169 -0.95 -21.19 -24.71
C SER A 169 -2.07 -21.54 -25.70
N ILE A 170 -3.15 -20.75 -25.76
CA ILE A 170 -4.33 -21.04 -26.59
C ILE A 170 -4.37 -20.17 -27.86
N ALA A 171 -4.02 -18.89 -27.76
CA ALA A 171 -4.29 -17.92 -28.82
C ALA A 171 -3.05 -17.13 -29.30
N ASN A 172 -1.85 -17.36 -28.74
CA ASN A 172 -0.66 -16.52 -28.96
C ASN A 172 -0.94 -15.00 -28.77
N GLN A 173 -1.95 -14.66 -27.98
CA GLN A 173 -2.36 -13.29 -27.72
C GLN A 173 -1.96 -12.90 -26.29
N SER A 174 -1.51 -11.65 -26.15
CA SER A 174 -1.21 -11.04 -24.86
C SER A 174 -2.49 -10.67 -24.11
N PHE A 175 -2.36 -10.30 -22.84
CA PHE A 175 -3.49 -9.89 -22.00
C PHE A 175 -4.14 -8.58 -22.53
N THR A 176 -5.19 -8.70 -23.33
CA THR A 176 -5.90 -7.58 -24.00
C THR A 176 -7.03 -6.99 -23.14
N ASP A 177 -7.55 -5.84 -23.57
CA ASP A 177 -8.66 -5.14 -22.90
C ASP A 177 -9.97 -5.92 -22.88
N GLU A 178 -10.22 -6.76 -23.88
CA GLU A 178 -11.41 -7.64 -23.94
C GLU A 178 -11.42 -8.65 -22.79
N ILE A 179 -10.25 -9.15 -22.41
CA ILE A 179 -10.08 -10.06 -21.28
C ILE A 179 -10.36 -9.32 -19.96
N LYS A 180 -9.98 -8.04 -19.84
CA LYS A 180 -10.24 -7.23 -18.65
C LYS A 180 -11.73 -7.00 -18.42
N GLU A 181 -12.49 -6.77 -19.49
CA GLU A 181 -13.95 -6.64 -19.43
C GLU A 181 -14.68 -7.97 -19.23
N GLY A 182 -14.09 -9.08 -19.69
CA GLY A 182 -14.64 -10.42 -19.57
C GLY A 182 -14.56 -11.05 -18.16
N ILE A 183 -13.79 -10.47 -17.24
CA ILE A 183 -13.71 -10.96 -15.84
C ILE A 183 -15.00 -10.60 -15.11
N ALA A 184 -15.94 -11.55 -15.08
CA ALA A 184 -17.20 -11.39 -14.36
C ALA A 184 -16.99 -11.44 -12.83
N GLY A 185 -17.56 -10.45 -12.11
CA GLY A 185 -17.71 -10.49 -10.65
C GLY A 185 -16.94 -9.43 -9.85
N PHE A 186 -16.02 -8.67 -10.45
CA PHE A 186 -15.37 -7.51 -9.83
C PHE A 186 -14.69 -6.60 -10.86
N HIS A 187 -14.46 -5.34 -10.51
CA HIS A 187 -13.86 -4.37 -11.44
C HIS A 187 -12.34 -4.48 -11.44
N TYR A 188 -11.80 -5.13 -12.46
CA TYR A 188 -10.36 -5.34 -12.63
C TYR A 188 -9.56 -4.02 -12.61
N ASN A 189 -10.04 -2.96 -13.26
CA ASN A 189 -9.33 -1.66 -13.26
C ASN A 189 -9.32 -0.95 -11.88
N GLY A 190 -10.36 -1.15 -11.06
CA GLY A 190 -10.40 -0.65 -9.69
C GLY A 190 -9.38 -1.39 -8.81
N LEU A 191 -9.25 -2.71 -9.01
CA LEU A 191 -8.23 -3.53 -8.36
C LEU A 191 -6.82 -3.05 -8.72
N VAL A 192 -6.55 -2.82 -10.00
CA VAL A 192 -5.26 -2.30 -10.50
C VAL A 192 -4.93 -0.94 -9.91
N SER A 193 -5.91 -0.03 -9.87
CA SER A 193 -5.71 1.31 -9.32
C SER A 193 -5.43 1.25 -7.82
N PHE A 194 -6.16 0.42 -7.07
CA PHE A 194 -5.98 0.28 -5.62
C PHE A 194 -4.73 -0.51 -5.22
N ALA A 195 -4.19 -1.33 -6.11
CA ALA A 195 -2.92 -2.02 -5.97
C ALA A 195 -1.70 -1.11 -6.25
N GLY A 196 -1.88 -0.02 -7.00
CA GLY A 196 -0.82 0.90 -7.39
C GLY A 196 -0.14 1.53 -6.16
N GLY A 197 1.15 1.24 -5.95
CA GLY A 197 1.88 1.74 -4.78
C GLY A 197 1.37 1.18 -3.44
N SER A 198 0.82 -0.04 -3.45
CA SER A 198 0.26 -0.78 -2.30
C SER A 198 1.04 -0.63 -0.98
N LEU A 199 2.38 -0.72 -1.02
CA LEU A 199 3.26 -0.62 0.15
C LEU A 199 3.28 0.78 0.74
N LEU A 200 3.30 1.81 -0.10
CA LEU A 200 3.27 3.18 0.37
C LEU A 200 1.84 3.52 0.85
N GLN A 201 0.84 3.06 0.11
CA GLN A 201 -0.57 3.25 0.42
C GLN A 201 -0.97 2.59 1.74
N CYS A 202 -0.50 1.37 2.04
CA CYS A 202 -0.82 0.71 3.29
C CYS A 202 -0.26 1.47 4.49
N ILE A 203 0.94 2.08 4.36
CA ILE A 203 1.51 2.93 5.40
C ILE A 203 0.59 4.14 5.66
N PHE A 204 0.13 4.84 4.62
CA PHE A 204 -0.79 5.96 4.79
C PHE A 204 -2.10 5.55 5.44
N LEU A 205 -2.76 4.50 4.94
CA LEU A 205 -4.04 4.04 5.49
C LEU A 205 -3.90 3.60 6.95
N THR A 206 -2.82 2.90 7.29
CA THR A 206 -2.54 2.44 8.67
C THR A 206 -2.27 3.62 9.60
N VAL A 207 -1.44 4.59 9.18
CA VAL A 207 -1.12 5.76 10.00
C VAL A 207 -2.34 6.66 10.18
N ILE A 208 -3.14 6.87 9.13
CA ILE A 208 -4.40 7.63 9.23
C ILE A 208 -5.36 6.94 10.21
N MET A 209 -5.52 5.61 10.09
CA MET A 209 -6.35 4.84 11.01
C MET A 209 -5.86 4.97 12.47
N MET A 210 -4.55 4.88 12.70
CA MET A 210 -4.00 4.97 14.06
C MET A 210 -4.30 6.33 14.70
N HIS A 211 -4.14 7.42 13.94
CA HIS A 211 -4.48 8.77 14.43
C HIS A 211 -5.98 8.96 14.62
N MET A 212 -6.82 8.27 13.83
CA MET A 212 -8.26 8.26 13.99
C MET A 212 -8.68 7.51 15.27
N ILE A 213 -8.04 6.39 15.59
CA ILE A 213 -8.24 5.64 16.85
C ILE A 213 -7.85 6.52 18.05
N ASP A 214 -6.68 7.17 17.97
CA ASP A 214 -6.17 8.09 19.01
C ASP A 214 -6.96 9.40 19.12
N ARG A 215 -7.93 9.64 18.23
CA ARG A 215 -8.67 10.91 18.08
C ARG A 215 -7.76 12.14 17.94
N LYS A 216 -6.59 11.94 17.31
CA LYS A 216 -5.62 12.99 16.97
C LYS A 216 -5.86 13.42 15.52
N TRP A 217 -6.86 14.28 15.30
CA TRP A 217 -7.26 14.66 13.94
C TRP A 217 -6.23 15.54 13.23
N LEU A 218 -5.52 16.43 13.94
CA LEU A 218 -4.55 17.32 13.31
C LEU A 218 -3.40 16.56 12.61
N PRO A 219 -2.74 15.56 13.23
CA PRO A 219 -1.84 14.68 12.50
C PRO A 219 -2.53 13.86 11.40
N ALA A 220 -3.77 13.39 11.60
CA ALA A 220 -4.50 12.65 10.56
C ALA A 220 -4.73 13.49 9.30
N VAL A 221 -5.01 14.79 9.44
CA VAL A 221 -5.08 15.75 8.33
C VAL A 221 -3.76 15.82 7.60
N PHE A 222 -2.64 15.99 8.32
CA PHE A 222 -1.31 16.05 7.71
C PHE A 222 -1.01 14.80 6.87
N TRP A 223 -1.25 13.61 7.43
CA TRP A 223 -1.02 12.34 6.73
C TRP A 223 -1.97 12.14 5.53
N SER A 224 -3.21 12.63 5.62
CA SER A 224 -4.16 12.59 4.51
C SER A 224 -3.76 13.54 3.38
N VAL A 225 -3.27 14.74 3.70
CA VAL A 225 -2.74 15.68 2.72
C VAL A 225 -1.48 15.12 2.06
N LEU A 226 -0.58 14.51 2.83
CA LEU A 226 0.62 13.88 2.30
C LEU A 226 0.29 12.71 1.35
N ALA A 227 -0.70 11.89 1.72
CA ALA A 227 -1.24 10.85 0.84
C ALA A 227 -1.84 11.45 -0.45
N ALA A 228 -2.58 12.55 -0.34
CA ALA A 228 -3.14 13.26 -1.50
C ALA A 228 -2.04 13.76 -2.46
N VAL A 229 -0.95 14.30 -1.92
CA VAL A 229 0.23 14.74 -2.69
C VAL A 229 0.91 13.56 -3.39
N PHE A 230 1.07 12.42 -2.72
CA PHE A 230 1.66 11.25 -3.37
C PHE A 230 0.72 10.60 -4.40
N ALA A 231 -0.59 10.63 -4.18
CA ALA A 231 -1.56 10.25 -5.20
C ALA A 231 -1.52 11.20 -6.41
N PHE A 232 -1.25 12.48 -6.16
CA PHE A 232 -1.18 13.52 -7.20
C PHE A 232 0.01 13.32 -8.14
N PHE A 233 1.14 12.84 -7.60
CA PHE A 233 2.32 12.46 -8.38
C PHE A 233 2.27 11.02 -8.91
N GLY A 234 1.18 10.27 -8.69
CA GLY A 234 1.05 8.89 -9.13
C GLY A 234 1.96 7.89 -8.38
N LEU A 235 2.50 8.28 -7.23
CA LEU A 235 3.31 7.40 -6.37
C LEU A 235 2.44 6.37 -5.63
N ILE A 236 1.14 6.67 -5.47
CA ILE A 236 0.12 5.75 -4.97
C ILE A 236 -1.16 5.85 -5.81
N ASN A 237 -1.90 4.76 -5.86
CA ASN A 237 -3.17 4.61 -6.57
C ASN A 237 -3.13 4.89 -8.09
N SER A 238 -1.95 4.79 -8.70
CA SER A 238 -1.73 4.89 -10.14
C SER A 238 -0.74 3.83 -10.61
N SER A 239 -0.81 3.48 -11.89
CA SER A 239 0.10 2.53 -12.54
C SER A 239 1.40 3.19 -13.01
N ALA A 240 1.49 4.52 -12.98
CA ALA A 240 2.66 5.28 -13.41
C ALA A 240 2.88 6.54 -12.56
N VAL A 241 4.13 7.01 -12.52
CA VAL A 241 4.52 8.25 -11.85
C VAL A 241 4.34 9.43 -12.81
N GLY A 242 3.63 10.47 -12.39
CA GLY A 242 3.40 11.68 -13.17
C GLY A 242 2.55 12.72 -12.43
N VAL A 243 2.69 14.00 -12.78
CA VAL A 243 1.93 15.11 -12.18
C VAL A 243 0.50 15.10 -12.71
N LEU A 244 -0.50 14.80 -11.86
CA LEU A 244 -1.92 14.71 -12.25
C LEU A 244 -2.10 13.93 -13.56
N TYR A 245 -1.32 12.88 -13.77
CA TYR A 245 -1.11 12.42 -15.13
C TYR A 245 -2.44 12.06 -15.81
N ARG A 246 -2.58 12.33 -17.12
CA ARG A 246 -3.65 11.78 -17.97
C ARG A 246 -3.33 12.13 -19.42
N GLU A 247 -3.41 11.14 -20.30
CA GLU A 247 -4.26 11.29 -21.48
C GLU A 247 -5.37 10.22 -21.50
N ASN A 248 -6.03 10.11 -20.33
CA ASN A 248 -7.50 10.13 -20.16
C ASN A 248 -8.17 8.77 -19.84
N GLU A 249 -7.95 8.12 -18.70
CA GLU A 249 -8.51 8.62 -17.45
C GLU A 249 -7.78 8.10 -16.15
N ASP A 250 -6.55 8.54 -15.87
CA ASP A 250 -5.84 8.44 -14.58
C ASP A 250 -6.63 8.85 -13.31
N THR A 251 -6.64 7.96 -12.35
CA THR A 251 -7.29 8.07 -11.06
C THR A 251 -6.45 8.83 -10.03
N GLY A 252 -5.24 9.29 -10.36
CA GLY A 252 -4.41 10.11 -9.48
C GLY A 252 -5.21 11.27 -8.88
N TRP A 253 -5.87 12.09 -9.70
CA TRP A 253 -6.71 13.19 -9.20
C TRP A 253 -7.91 12.69 -8.37
N LYS A 254 -8.51 11.54 -8.70
CA LYS A 254 -9.66 11.00 -7.94
C LYS A 254 -9.24 10.58 -6.54
N PHE A 255 -8.12 9.86 -6.41
CA PHE A 255 -7.55 9.52 -5.11
C PHE A 255 -6.98 10.72 -4.39
N THR A 256 -6.34 11.67 -5.08
CA THR A 256 -5.94 12.97 -4.51
C THR A 256 -7.15 13.71 -3.96
N THR A 257 -8.26 13.79 -4.70
CA THR A 257 -9.49 14.43 -4.22
C THR A 257 -10.13 13.64 -3.09
N ALA A 258 -10.09 12.31 -3.10
CA ALA A 258 -10.62 11.48 -2.01
C ALA A 258 -9.83 11.68 -0.71
N PHE A 259 -8.49 11.65 -0.77
CA PHE A 259 -7.64 11.97 0.38
C PHE A 259 -7.76 13.45 0.80
N GLY A 260 -7.97 14.36 -0.16
CA GLY A 260 -8.28 15.76 0.11
C GLY A 260 -9.62 15.95 0.84
N MET A 261 -10.67 15.24 0.42
CA MET A 261 -11.97 15.21 1.11
C MET A 261 -11.83 14.61 2.51
N LEU A 262 -11.04 13.55 2.66
CA LEU A 262 -10.72 12.95 3.96
C LEU A 262 -10.03 13.96 4.89
N ALA A 263 -9.07 14.73 4.37
CA ALA A 263 -8.39 15.79 5.10
C ALA A 263 -9.37 16.90 5.53
N VAL A 264 -10.29 17.32 4.67
CA VAL A 264 -11.35 18.30 5.01
C VAL A 264 -12.26 17.76 6.10
N LEU A 265 -12.65 16.48 6.01
CA LEU A 265 -13.49 15.82 7.01
C LEU A 265 -12.78 15.74 8.39
N PHE A 266 -11.49 15.42 8.42
CA PHE A 266 -10.72 15.43 9.67
C PHE A 266 -10.49 16.84 10.22
N LEU A 267 -10.33 17.85 9.37
CA LEU A 267 -10.31 19.26 9.79
C LEU A 267 -11.65 19.67 10.41
N LEU A 268 -12.76 19.23 9.83
CA LEU A 268 -14.09 19.46 10.38
C LEU A 268 -14.24 18.78 11.75
N PHE A 269 -13.77 17.55 11.92
CA PHE A 269 -13.77 16.87 13.22
C PHE A 269 -12.87 17.56 14.26
N GLU A 270 -11.70 18.05 13.87
CA GLU A 270 -10.86 18.87 14.75
C GLU A 270 -11.60 20.14 15.21
N PHE A 271 -12.29 20.82 14.28
CA PHE A 271 -13.05 22.02 14.58
C PHE A 271 -14.24 21.74 15.50
N LEU A 272 -14.99 20.67 15.23
CA LEU A 272 -16.09 20.22 16.08
C LEU A 272 -15.58 19.83 17.46
N GLN A 273 -14.50 19.05 17.57
CA GLN A 273 -13.91 18.64 18.84
C GLN A 273 -13.48 19.85 19.69
N ARG A 274 -12.91 20.89 19.07
CA ARG A 274 -12.54 22.13 19.76
C ARG A 274 -13.75 22.90 20.28
N ARG A 275 -14.89 22.86 19.57
CA ARG A 275 -16.14 23.55 19.96
C ARG A 275 -16.96 22.79 20.99
N THR A 276 -17.08 21.46 20.88
CA THR A 276 -17.92 20.63 21.76
C THR A 276 -17.18 20.06 22.96
N GLY A 277 -15.86 20.30 23.09
CA GLY A 277 -15.10 19.87 24.27
C GLY A 277 -14.94 18.35 24.39
N TRP A 278 -14.93 17.62 23.27
CA TRP A 278 -14.91 16.14 23.22
C TRP A 278 -13.63 15.49 23.79
N LYS A 279 -12.76 16.27 24.46
CA LYS A 279 -11.53 15.83 25.16
C LYS A 279 -11.78 15.11 26.49
N SER A 280 -13.00 15.06 27.02
CA SER A 280 -13.28 14.59 28.38
C SER A 280 -13.63 13.10 28.54
N GLN A 281 -13.09 12.22 27.70
CA GLN A 281 -12.91 10.83 28.12
C GLN A 281 -11.46 10.46 27.86
N LYS A 282 -10.58 10.97 28.74
CA LYS A 282 -9.35 10.22 29.04
C LYS A 282 -9.82 8.80 29.34
N LEU A 283 -9.29 7.82 28.64
CA LEU A 283 -9.32 6.43 29.08
C LEU A 283 -8.51 6.38 30.38
N SER A 284 -9.12 6.82 31.48
CA SER A 284 -8.64 6.62 32.83
C SER A 284 -9.20 5.28 33.27
N GLN A 285 -8.42 4.22 33.07
CA GLN A 285 -8.11 3.17 34.03
C GLN A 285 -7.21 2.13 33.37
#